data_AF-A0A1V5JKP9-F1
#
_entry.id   AF-A0A1V5JKP9-F1
#
_cell.length_a   1.000
_cell.length_b   1.000
_cell.length_c   1.000
_cell.angle_alpha   90.00
_cell.angle_beta   90.00
_cell.angle_gamma   90.00
#
_symmetry.space_group_name_H-M   'P 1'
#
loop_
_entity.id
_entity.type
_entity.pdbx_description
1 polymer ?
#
loop_
_entity_poly.entity_id
_entity_poly.type
_entity_poly.pdbx_seq_one_letter_code
_entity_poly.pdbx_strand_id
1 'polypeptide(L)'
;MSEEKQAFFVGIRAFFYRLAMLFSSGALVVWAGWLETRTGDIPMSWQITLLAAAGILGLLALYHKLFLPYPAVDAPAAKTADWGEFFRVFAAYFRLEGIGMGIAFILLYRFGEAMLLKLAAPFLLDKAEAGGMALTTAQFGMVYGTVGLVCLIVGSVLGGVIISRYGLRRTIWPLAFLLNAPDLFYVYMSYNTDLSLPFVYGLVAMEQFGFGLGTTAFMFFLIQLTGEKYKTAHFAISTGIMALGMMLPGFVSGKLQALVGYPKFFIIVCLATIPGMLLIPFLKIKDGTAKA
;
A
#
# COMPACT_ATOMS: atom_id res chain seq x y z
N MET A 1 16.96 10.96 -25.08
CA MET A 1 15.52 11.29 -24.94
C MET A 1 15.39 12.65 -24.29
N SER A 2 14.44 13.49 -24.70
CA SER A 2 14.15 14.75 -24.00
C SER A 2 13.46 14.48 -22.65
N GLU A 3 13.65 15.38 -21.68
CA GLU A 3 13.02 15.29 -20.34
C GLU A 3 11.49 15.23 -20.43
N GLU A 4 10.90 15.98 -21.37
CA GLU A 4 9.46 15.97 -21.63
C GLU A 4 8.93 14.59 -22.05
N LYS A 5 9.66 13.91 -22.95
CA LYS A 5 9.29 12.54 -23.35
C LYS A 5 9.46 11.56 -22.18
N GLN A 6 10.49 11.71 -21.35
CA GLN A 6 10.67 10.86 -20.17
C GLN A 6 9.53 11.04 -19.17
N ALA A 7 9.12 12.28 -18.88
CA ALA A 7 7.98 12.56 -18.01
C ALA A 7 6.68 11.92 -18.55
N PHE A 8 6.43 12.02 -19.86
CA PHE A 8 5.28 11.39 -20.52
C PHE A 8 5.27 9.86 -20.37
N PHE A 9 6.38 9.18 -20.65
CA PHE A 9 6.47 7.72 -20.53
C PHE A 9 6.41 7.23 -19.08
N VAL A 10 6.93 7.99 -18.11
CA VAL A 10 6.76 7.70 -16.68
C VAL A 10 5.27 7.71 -16.30
N GLY A 11 4.50 8.68 -16.82
CA GLY A 11 3.05 8.75 -16.65
C GLY A 11 2.32 7.54 -17.26
N ILE A 12 2.65 7.18 -18.50
CA ILE A 12 2.08 5.99 -19.16
C ILE A 12 2.35 4.71 -18.36
N ARG A 13 3.59 4.52 -17.89
CA ARG A 13 3.95 3.34 -17.08
C ARG A 13 3.12 3.26 -15.80
N ALA A 14 2.92 4.38 -15.11
CA ALA A 14 2.10 4.43 -13.91
C ALA A 14 0.62 4.12 -14.20
N PHE A 15 0.09 4.56 -15.35
CA PHE A 15 -1.26 4.23 -15.79
C PHE A 15 -1.44 2.72 -16.03
N PHE A 16 -0.55 2.10 -16.82
CA PHE A 16 -0.63 0.65 -17.08
C PHE A 16 -0.43 -0.20 -15.82
N TYR A 17 0.40 0.26 -14.88
CA TYR A 17 0.53 -0.40 -13.58
C TYR A 17 -0.79 -0.41 -12.80
N ARG A 18 -1.53 0.71 -12.78
CA ARG A 18 -2.85 0.79 -12.14
C ARG A 18 -3.90 -0.06 -12.86
N LEU A 19 -3.84 -0.11 -14.20
CA LEU A 19 -4.72 -0.98 -15.00
C LEU A 19 -4.46 -2.46 -14.70
N ALA A 20 -3.19 -2.85 -14.59
CA ALA A 20 -2.81 -4.22 -14.22
C ALA A 20 -3.31 -4.58 -12.80
N MET A 21 -3.19 -3.65 -11.84
CA MET A 21 -3.77 -3.82 -10.51
C MET A 21 -5.28 -4.06 -10.58
N LEU A 22 -6.04 -3.18 -11.26
CA LEU A 22 -7.49 -3.31 -11.42
C LEU A 22 -7.92 -4.64 -12.05
N PHE A 23 -7.18 -5.09 -13.07
CA PHE A 23 -7.43 -6.38 -13.70
C PHE A 23 -7.15 -7.54 -12.74
N SER A 24 -6.03 -7.50 -12.01
CA SER A 24 -5.59 -8.59 -11.14
C SER A 24 -6.42 -8.75 -9.86
N SER A 25 -6.72 -7.66 -9.15
CA SER A 25 -7.46 -7.68 -7.89
C SER A 25 -8.97 -7.55 -8.08
N GLY A 26 -9.41 -7.04 -9.23
CA GLY A 26 -10.82 -6.92 -9.59
C GLY A 26 -11.26 -8.02 -10.54
N ALA A 27 -10.97 -7.86 -11.84
CA ALA A 27 -11.52 -8.72 -12.89
C ALA A 27 -11.24 -10.22 -12.68
N LEU A 28 -9.98 -10.59 -12.38
CA LEU A 28 -9.62 -11.99 -12.15
C LEU A 28 -10.27 -12.58 -10.90
N VAL A 29 -10.36 -11.81 -9.80
CA VAL A 29 -10.98 -12.27 -8.55
C VAL A 29 -12.49 -12.41 -8.70
N VAL A 30 -13.14 -11.47 -9.39
CA VAL A 30 -14.57 -11.57 -9.72
C VAL A 30 -14.84 -12.78 -10.60
N TRP A 31 -13.98 -13.04 -11.59
CA TRP A 31 -14.08 -14.22 -12.43
C TRP A 31 -13.85 -15.53 -11.66
N ALA A 32 -12.90 -15.55 -10.71
CA ALA A 32 -12.71 -16.68 -9.80
C ALA A 32 -13.99 -16.96 -8.98
N GLY A 33 -14.59 -15.92 -8.38
CA GLY A 33 -15.85 -16.06 -7.65
C GLY A 33 -17.03 -16.52 -8.52
N TRP A 34 -17.08 -16.09 -9.79
CA TRP A 34 -18.07 -16.62 -10.74
C TRP A 34 -17.85 -18.11 -11.03
N LEU A 35 -16.60 -18.56 -11.20
CA LEU A 35 -16.27 -19.97 -11.36
C LEU A 35 -16.63 -20.80 -10.11
N GLU A 36 -16.39 -20.28 -8.91
CA GLU A 36 -16.73 -20.94 -7.65
C GLU A 36 -18.23 -21.26 -7.61
N THR A 37 -19.08 -20.30 -7.98
CA THR A 37 -20.54 -20.51 -8.01
C THR A 37 -21.01 -21.48 -9.09
N ARG A 38 -20.26 -21.62 -10.19
CA ARG A 38 -20.61 -22.51 -11.31
C ARG A 38 -20.14 -23.95 -11.11
N THR A 39 -18.94 -24.11 -10.59
CA THR A 39 -18.28 -25.41 -10.42
C THR A 39 -18.61 -26.06 -9.08
N GLY A 40 -18.89 -25.25 -8.05
CA GLY A 40 -19.00 -25.73 -6.67
C GLY A 40 -17.67 -26.16 -6.06
N ASP A 41 -16.55 -26.02 -6.78
CA ASP A 41 -15.21 -26.44 -6.38
C ASP A 41 -14.29 -25.22 -6.33
N ILE A 42 -13.97 -24.79 -5.10
CA ILE A 42 -13.11 -23.63 -4.84
C ILE A 42 -11.68 -23.89 -5.36
N PRO A 43 -10.99 -25.00 -4.99
CA PRO A 43 -9.68 -25.33 -5.56
C PRO A 43 -9.63 -25.27 -7.10
N MET A 44 -10.57 -25.93 -7.78
CA MET A 44 -10.60 -25.97 -9.25
C MET A 44 -10.79 -24.58 -9.86
N SER A 45 -11.67 -23.76 -9.26
CA SER A 45 -11.93 -22.39 -9.71
C SER A 45 -10.66 -21.54 -9.68
N TRP A 46 -9.92 -21.57 -8.57
CA TRP A 46 -8.65 -20.86 -8.44
C TRP A 46 -7.54 -21.41 -9.33
N GLN A 47 -7.48 -22.73 -9.54
CA GLN A 47 -6.54 -23.32 -10.51
C GLN A 47 -6.77 -22.78 -11.92
N ILE A 48 -8.03 -22.75 -12.38
CA ILE A 48 -8.39 -22.20 -13.69
C ILE A 48 -8.04 -20.71 -13.77
N THR A 49 -8.36 -19.94 -12.72
CA THR A 49 -8.03 -18.51 -12.67
C THR A 49 -6.53 -18.24 -12.78
N LEU A 50 -5.73 -18.96 -12.00
CA LEU A 50 -4.27 -18.81 -12.01
C LEU A 50 -3.64 -19.28 -13.32
N LEU A 51 -4.15 -20.36 -13.93
CA LEU A 51 -3.69 -20.83 -15.24
C LEU A 51 -3.99 -19.81 -16.34
N ALA A 52 -5.16 -19.19 -16.32
CA ALA A 52 -5.49 -18.12 -17.26
C ALA A 52 -4.55 -16.91 -17.08
N ALA A 53 -4.31 -16.50 -15.83
CA ALA A 53 -3.38 -15.41 -15.52
C ALA A 53 -1.94 -15.74 -16.00
N ALA A 54 -1.48 -16.98 -15.78
CA ALA A 54 -0.19 -17.46 -16.27
C ALA A 54 -0.12 -17.45 -17.80
N GLY A 55 -1.20 -17.84 -18.49
CA GLY A 55 -1.30 -17.75 -19.95
C GLY A 55 -1.17 -16.32 -20.47
N ILE A 56 -1.88 -15.37 -19.86
CA ILE A 56 -1.78 -13.95 -20.21
C ILE A 56 -0.35 -13.43 -20.00
N LEU A 57 0.25 -13.71 -18.85
CA LEU A 57 1.63 -13.29 -18.55
C LEU A 57 2.64 -13.95 -19.50
N GLY A 58 2.45 -15.22 -19.85
CA GLY A 58 3.27 -15.95 -20.81
C GLY A 58 3.22 -15.32 -22.21
N LEU A 59 2.02 -14.95 -22.68
CA LEU A 59 1.85 -14.24 -23.94
C LEU A 59 2.52 -12.87 -23.93
N LEU A 60 2.38 -12.10 -22.84
CA LEU A 60 3.06 -10.81 -22.68
C LEU A 60 4.59 -10.95 -22.63
N ALA A 61 5.10 -11.98 -21.96
CA ALA A 61 6.53 -12.27 -21.91
C ALA A 61 7.07 -12.66 -23.30
N LEU A 62 6.31 -13.46 -24.06
CA LEU A 62 6.64 -13.81 -25.43
C LEU A 62 6.63 -12.57 -26.33
N TYR A 63 5.61 -11.72 -26.21
CA TYR A 63 5.53 -10.45 -26.93
C TYR A 63 6.74 -9.56 -26.62
N HIS A 64 7.10 -9.41 -25.34
CA HIS A 64 8.28 -8.65 -24.94
C HIS A 64 9.54 -9.21 -25.60
N LYS A 65 9.76 -10.53 -25.53
CA LYS A 65 10.94 -11.18 -26.10
C LYS A 65 11.03 -11.03 -27.64
N LEU A 66 9.90 -11.06 -28.34
CA LEU A 66 9.87 -11.03 -29.80
C LEU A 66 9.93 -9.61 -30.38
N PHE A 67 9.33 -8.63 -29.72
CA PHE A 67 9.10 -7.29 -30.32
C PHE A 67 9.87 -6.14 -29.66
N LEU A 68 10.31 -6.26 -28.40
CA LEU A 68 11.00 -5.15 -27.74
C LEU A 68 12.51 -5.17 -28.07
N PRO A 69 13.08 -4.04 -28.55
CA PRO A 69 14.52 -3.95 -28.82
C PRO A 69 15.31 -3.92 -27.51
N TYR A 70 16.40 -4.67 -27.45
CA TYR A 70 17.36 -4.63 -26.34
C TYR A 70 18.20 -3.33 -26.43
N PRO A 71 18.09 -2.41 -25.45
CA PRO A 71 18.89 -1.20 -25.44
C PRO A 71 20.38 -1.51 -25.30
N ALA A 72 21.23 -0.87 -26.10
CA ALA A 72 22.69 -1.01 -26.00
C ALA A 72 23.28 -0.54 -24.64
N VAL A 73 22.48 0.18 -23.84
CA VAL A 73 22.83 0.64 -22.49
C VAL A 73 22.78 -0.50 -21.46
N ASP A 74 22.07 -1.59 -21.75
CA ASP A 74 21.98 -2.78 -20.89
C ASP A 74 23.21 -3.70 -21.03
N ALA A 75 24.26 -3.26 -21.74
CA ALA A 75 25.54 -3.94 -21.74
C ALA A 75 26.08 -4.01 -20.30
N PRO A 76 26.59 -5.17 -19.83
CA PRO A 76 27.12 -5.30 -18.48
C PRO A 76 28.24 -4.28 -18.28
N ALA A 77 27.95 -3.21 -17.55
CA ALA A 77 28.93 -2.22 -17.20
C ALA A 77 29.99 -2.89 -16.34
N ALA A 78 31.26 -2.83 -16.78
CA ALA A 78 32.42 -3.36 -16.09
C ALA A 78 32.78 -2.59 -14.80
N LYS A 79 31.79 -2.01 -14.11
CA LYS A 79 32.00 -1.35 -12.81
C LYS A 79 31.93 -2.42 -11.73
N THR A 80 33.10 -2.82 -11.26
CA THR A 80 33.25 -3.51 -9.97
C THR A 80 32.58 -2.70 -8.88
N ALA A 81 31.77 -3.34 -8.04
CA ALA A 81 31.06 -2.67 -6.95
C ALA A 81 32.05 -2.02 -5.97
N ASP A 82 31.96 -0.70 -5.80
CA ASP A 82 32.71 0.03 -4.77
C ASP A 82 31.96 -0.07 -3.43
N TRP A 83 32.38 -1.05 -2.62
CA TRP A 83 31.84 -1.26 -1.29
C TRP A 83 32.15 -0.11 -0.32
N GLY A 84 33.26 0.61 -0.51
CA GLY A 84 33.62 1.76 0.32
C GLY A 84 32.66 2.93 0.12
N GLU A 85 32.31 3.21 -1.13
CA GLU A 85 31.27 4.19 -1.45
C GLU A 85 29.90 3.76 -0.91
N PHE A 86 29.54 2.48 -1.06
CA PHE A 86 28.29 1.94 -0.50
C PHE A 86 28.17 2.19 1.01
N PHE A 87 29.17 1.77 1.80
CA PHE A 87 29.14 1.95 3.26
C PHE A 87 29.17 3.42 3.67
N ARG A 88 29.85 4.27 2.90
CA ARG A 88 29.84 5.73 3.12
C ARG A 88 28.45 6.33 2.93
N VAL A 89 27.75 5.95 1.86
CA VAL A 89 26.36 6.40 1.60
C VAL A 89 25.42 5.85 2.66
N PHE A 90 25.56 4.57 3.02
CA PHE A 90 24.73 3.95 4.06
C PHE A 90 24.93 4.62 5.43
N ALA A 91 26.18 4.85 5.86
CA ALA A 91 26.46 5.53 7.11
C ALA A 91 26.01 7.00 7.10
N ALA A 92 26.04 7.66 5.95
CA ALA A 92 25.54 9.03 5.81
C ALA A 92 24.04 9.14 6.08
N TYR A 93 23.25 8.10 5.77
CA TYR A 93 21.82 8.05 6.09
C TYR A 93 21.55 8.18 7.59
N PHE A 94 22.28 7.42 8.42
CA PHE A 94 22.13 7.45 9.89
C PHE A 94 22.72 8.70 10.55
N ARG A 95 23.35 9.60 9.77
CA ARG A 95 23.84 10.90 10.24
C ARG A 95 22.91 12.05 9.86
N LEU A 96 21.81 11.78 9.18
CA LEU A 96 20.80 12.79 8.86
C LEU A 96 20.19 13.37 10.14
N GLU A 97 19.94 14.68 10.13
CA GLU A 97 19.37 15.35 11.28
C GLU A 97 17.95 14.83 11.58
N GLY A 98 17.70 14.40 12.82
CA GLY A 98 16.39 13.87 13.21
C GLY A 98 16.08 12.46 12.71
N ILE A 99 17.07 11.74 12.16
CA ILE A 99 16.87 10.39 11.60
C ILE A 99 16.33 9.37 12.60
N GLY A 100 16.70 9.45 13.89
CA GLY A 100 16.21 8.53 14.91
C GLY A 100 14.67 8.57 15.02
N MET A 101 14.11 9.77 15.16
CA MET A 101 12.65 9.96 15.16
C MET A 101 12.04 9.67 13.79
N GLY A 102 12.76 9.97 12.70
CA GLY A 102 12.35 9.63 11.35
C GLY A 102 12.19 8.12 11.14
N ILE A 103 13.15 7.30 11.57
CA ILE A 103 13.10 5.84 11.49
C ILE A 103 11.97 5.30 12.39
N ALA A 104 11.85 5.80 13.62
CA ALA A 104 10.76 5.40 14.52
C ALA A 104 9.39 5.67 13.87
N PHE A 105 9.22 6.84 13.25
CA PHE A 105 8.02 7.16 12.51
C PHE A 105 7.83 6.27 11.28
N ILE A 106 8.89 5.98 10.52
CA ILE A 106 8.79 5.07 9.36
C ILE A 106 8.28 3.68 9.76
N LEU A 107 8.77 3.17 10.90
CA LEU A 107 8.38 1.86 11.41
C LEU A 107 6.97 1.87 12.01
N LEU A 108 6.57 2.94 12.68
CA LEU A 108 5.32 3.00 13.45
C LEU A 108 4.13 3.60 12.67
N TYR A 109 4.37 4.44 11.67
CA TYR A 109 3.31 5.15 10.94
C TYR A 109 2.28 4.22 10.31
N ARG A 110 2.74 3.08 9.79
CA ARG A 110 1.93 2.06 9.11
C ARG A 110 1.77 0.78 9.93
N PHE A 111 2.10 0.83 11.22
CA PHE A 111 2.18 -0.40 12.03
C PHE A 111 0.81 -1.06 12.20
N GLY A 112 -0.20 -0.31 12.65
CA GLY A 112 -1.57 -0.83 12.78
C GLY A 112 -2.18 -1.18 11.43
N GLU A 113 -2.05 -0.29 10.44
CA GLU A 113 -2.53 -0.54 9.08
C GLU A 113 -1.93 -1.81 8.45
N ALA A 114 -0.64 -2.10 8.67
CA ALA A 114 -0.02 -3.33 8.19
C ALA A 114 -0.63 -4.59 8.82
N MET A 115 -1.05 -4.53 10.09
CA MET A 115 -1.77 -5.62 10.75
C MET A 115 -3.17 -5.79 10.13
N LEU A 116 -3.88 -4.68 9.93
CA LEU A 116 -5.22 -4.65 9.36
C LEU A 116 -5.22 -5.19 7.94
N LEU A 117 -4.35 -4.71 7.06
CA LEU A 117 -4.27 -5.13 5.66
C LEU A 117 -4.15 -6.65 5.50
N LYS A 118 -3.41 -7.31 6.41
CA LYS A 118 -3.23 -8.76 6.35
C LYS A 118 -4.49 -9.53 6.72
N LEU A 119 -5.33 -8.97 7.60
CA LEU A 119 -6.54 -9.64 8.08
C LEU A 119 -7.84 -9.09 7.49
N ALA A 120 -7.81 -7.98 6.76
CA ALA A 120 -8.99 -7.44 6.10
C ALA A 120 -9.59 -8.43 5.09
N ALA A 121 -8.76 -9.08 4.28
CA ALA A 121 -9.24 -10.08 3.32
C ALA A 121 -9.86 -11.32 4.02
N PRO A 122 -9.17 -11.98 4.97
CA PRO A 122 -9.79 -13.04 5.78
C PRO A 122 -11.07 -12.62 6.50
N PHE A 123 -11.07 -11.46 7.17
CA PHE A 123 -12.23 -10.96 7.90
C PHE A 123 -13.46 -10.77 7.01
N LEU A 124 -13.26 -10.27 5.80
CA LEU A 124 -14.36 -10.02 4.87
C LEU A 124 -14.90 -11.33 4.26
N LEU A 125 -14.03 -12.29 3.98
CA LEU A 125 -14.41 -13.56 3.34
C LEU A 125 -14.88 -14.63 4.34
N ASP A 126 -14.39 -14.62 5.57
CA ASP A 126 -14.72 -15.61 6.59
C ASP A 126 -16.21 -15.60 6.91
N LYS A 127 -16.72 -16.78 7.29
CA LYS A 127 -18.13 -16.96 7.66
C LYS A 127 -18.48 -16.14 8.91
N ALA A 128 -19.75 -15.77 9.01
CA ALA A 128 -20.29 -15.08 10.19
C ALA A 128 -20.06 -15.86 11.50
N GLU A 129 -20.05 -17.19 11.46
CA GLU A 129 -19.74 -18.09 12.59
C GLU A 129 -18.32 -17.88 13.14
N ALA A 130 -17.37 -17.52 12.28
CA ALA A 130 -15.99 -17.22 12.65
C ALA A 130 -15.80 -15.72 13.01
N GLY A 131 -16.87 -14.93 12.97
CA GLY A 131 -16.84 -13.48 13.19
C GLY A 131 -16.43 -12.67 11.96
N GLY A 132 -16.52 -13.25 10.75
CA GLY A 132 -16.30 -12.55 9.48
C GLY A 132 -17.58 -12.01 8.84
N MET A 133 -17.44 -11.25 7.75
CA MET A 133 -18.57 -10.61 7.04
C MET A 133 -19.24 -11.49 5.98
N ALA A 134 -18.74 -12.71 5.76
CA ALA A 134 -19.28 -13.70 4.82
C ALA A 134 -19.48 -13.18 3.38
N LEU A 135 -18.60 -12.30 2.91
CA LEU A 135 -18.60 -11.84 1.53
C LEU A 135 -18.19 -12.97 0.60
N THR A 136 -18.86 -13.05 -0.54
CA THR A 136 -18.41 -13.91 -1.64
C THR A 136 -17.12 -13.37 -2.25
N THR A 137 -16.31 -14.26 -2.85
CA THR A 137 -15.08 -13.89 -3.58
C THR A 137 -15.35 -12.83 -4.65
N ALA A 138 -16.49 -12.91 -5.34
CA ALA A 138 -16.89 -11.92 -6.34
C ALA A 138 -17.19 -10.56 -5.72
N GLN A 139 -17.90 -10.52 -4.59
CA GLN A 139 -18.15 -9.26 -3.86
C GLN A 139 -16.84 -8.66 -3.35
N PHE A 140 -15.96 -9.47 -2.76
CA PHE A 140 -14.64 -9.02 -2.32
C PHE A 140 -13.82 -8.40 -3.47
N GLY A 141 -13.77 -9.06 -4.63
CA GLY A 141 -13.11 -8.53 -5.83
C GLY A 141 -13.71 -7.21 -6.32
N MET A 142 -15.04 -7.04 -6.23
CA MET A 142 -15.68 -5.77 -6.57
C MET A 142 -15.34 -4.66 -5.57
N VAL A 143 -15.35 -4.96 -4.27
CA VAL A 143 -15.05 -3.98 -3.21
C VAL A 143 -13.61 -3.55 -3.24
N TYR A 144 -12.66 -4.49 -3.16
CA TYR A 144 -11.25 -4.17 -3.05
C TYR A 144 -10.60 -3.88 -4.41
N GLY A 145 -10.94 -4.70 -5.41
CA GLY A 145 -10.33 -4.64 -6.72
C GLY A 145 -10.79 -3.45 -7.55
N THR A 146 -12.07 -3.11 -7.49
CA THR A 146 -12.66 -2.03 -8.31
C THR A 146 -12.90 -0.77 -7.50
N VAL A 147 -13.85 -0.80 -6.56
CA VAL A 147 -14.27 0.41 -5.82
C VAL A 147 -13.11 0.94 -4.97
N GLY A 148 -12.48 0.05 -4.21
CA GLY A 148 -11.36 0.34 -3.33
C GLY A 148 -10.17 0.92 -4.09
N LEU A 149 -9.74 0.27 -5.18
CA LEU A 149 -8.64 0.78 -5.99
C LEU A 149 -8.93 2.16 -6.61
N VAL A 150 -10.16 2.42 -7.07
CA VAL A 150 -10.54 3.75 -7.57
C VAL A 150 -10.45 4.78 -6.46
N CYS A 151 -11.03 4.50 -5.29
CA CYS A 151 -10.96 5.35 -4.10
C CYS A 151 -9.51 5.60 -3.65
N LEU A 152 -8.66 4.58 -3.68
CA LEU A 152 -7.22 4.66 -3.40
C LEU A 152 -6.51 5.63 -4.34
N ILE A 153 -6.78 5.53 -5.65
CA ILE A 153 -6.19 6.42 -6.66
C ILE A 153 -6.64 7.85 -6.43
N VAL A 154 -7.94 8.07 -6.22
CA VAL A 154 -8.50 9.41 -5.97
C VAL A 154 -7.91 10.00 -4.69
N GLY A 155 -7.87 9.24 -3.60
CA GLY A 155 -7.25 9.65 -2.34
C GLY A 155 -5.77 9.99 -2.49
N SER A 156 -5.01 9.17 -3.23
CA SER A 156 -3.59 9.42 -3.48
C SER A 156 -3.34 10.72 -4.25
N VAL A 157 -4.13 10.97 -5.29
CA VAL A 157 -4.03 12.20 -6.09
C VAL A 157 -4.42 13.42 -5.26
N LEU A 158 -5.55 13.35 -4.52
CA LEU A 158 -5.97 14.44 -3.65
C LEU A 158 -4.97 14.71 -2.53
N GLY A 159 -4.34 13.68 -1.96
CA GLY A 159 -3.29 13.84 -0.96
C GLY A 159 -2.11 14.63 -1.50
N GLY A 160 -1.69 14.33 -2.73
CA GLY A 160 -0.64 15.08 -3.41
C GLY A 160 -1.01 16.54 -3.66
N VAL A 161 -2.25 16.82 -4.05
CA VAL A 161 -2.77 18.19 -4.25
C VAL A 161 -2.87 18.96 -2.92
N ILE A 162 -3.32 18.31 -1.85
CA ILE A 162 -3.43 18.92 -0.52
C ILE A 162 -2.05 19.28 0.01
N ILE A 163 -1.08 18.37 -0.09
CA ILE A 163 0.30 18.61 0.36
C ILE A 163 0.97 19.70 -0.48
N SER A 164 0.75 19.73 -1.79
CA SER A 164 1.35 20.76 -2.65
C SER A 164 0.81 22.16 -2.39
N ARG A 165 -0.47 22.28 -1.98
CA ARG A 165 -1.09 23.57 -1.64
C ARG A 165 -0.80 24.05 -0.23
N TYR A 166 -0.87 23.17 0.76
CA TYR A 166 -0.83 23.55 2.18
C TYR A 166 0.47 23.17 2.90
N GLY A 167 1.37 22.45 2.22
CA GLY A 167 2.62 21.94 2.77
C GLY A 167 2.44 20.69 3.63
N LEU A 168 3.51 19.89 3.75
CA LEU A 168 3.47 18.62 4.49
C LEU A 168 3.29 18.82 6.00
N ARG A 169 3.96 19.81 6.60
CA ARG A 169 3.97 20.02 8.06
C ARG A 169 2.57 20.19 8.65
N ARG A 170 1.68 20.90 7.93
CA ARG A 170 0.30 21.15 8.35
C ARG A 170 -0.65 20.01 8.00
N THR A 171 -0.36 19.27 6.94
CA THR A 171 -1.27 18.25 6.38
C THR A 171 -0.99 16.85 6.88
N ILE A 172 0.22 16.57 7.38
CA ILE A 172 0.60 15.23 7.84
C ILE A 172 -0.30 14.71 8.97
N TRP A 173 -0.72 15.56 9.91
CA TRP A 173 -1.62 15.20 11.00
C TRP A 173 -3.02 14.77 10.50
N PRO A 174 -3.76 15.61 9.74
CA PRO A 174 -5.07 15.21 9.24
C PRO A 174 -4.99 14.03 8.27
N LEU A 175 -3.95 13.94 7.43
CA LEU A 175 -3.79 12.82 6.50
C LEU A 175 -3.43 11.51 7.23
N ALA A 176 -2.62 11.57 8.29
CA ALA A 176 -2.36 10.44 9.17
C ALA A 176 -3.61 10.00 9.94
N PHE A 177 -4.43 10.93 10.39
CA PHE A 177 -5.71 10.59 11.01
C PHE A 177 -6.63 9.91 10.00
N LEU A 178 -6.77 10.44 8.79
CA LEU A 178 -7.59 9.83 7.73
C LEU A 178 -7.09 8.45 7.29
N LEU A 179 -5.79 8.16 7.43
CA LEU A 179 -5.23 6.83 7.21
C LEU A 179 -5.69 5.82 8.25
N ASN A 180 -5.72 6.21 9.53
CA ASN A 180 -5.94 5.29 10.66
C ASN A 180 -7.39 5.30 11.17
N ALA A 181 -8.16 6.35 10.90
CA ALA A 181 -9.58 6.42 11.27
C ALA A 181 -10.42 5.25 10.71
N PRO A 182 -10.16 4.74 9.48
CA PRO A 182 -10.89 3.59 8.96
C PRO A 182 -10.69 2.30 9.75
N ASP A 183 -9.67 2.18 10.60
CA ASP A 183 -9.53 1.02 11.50
C ASP A 183 -10.75 0.87 12.42
N LEU A 184 -11.37 2.00 12.81
CA LEU A 184 -12.60 2.02 13.59
C LEU A 184 -13.79 1.44 12.82
N PHE A 185 -13.78 1.51 11.48
CA PHE A 185 -14.81 0.89 10.65
C PHE A 185 -14.76 -0.63 10.78
N TYR A 186 -13.55 -1.21 10.87
CA TYR A 186 -13.39 -2.65 11.09
C TYR A 186 -13.78 -3.08 12.50
N VAL A 187 -13.49 -2.26 13.52
CA VAL A 187 -14.04 -2.47 14.86
C VAL A 187 -15.57 -2.50 14.79
N TYR A 188 -16.19 -1.51 14.15
CA TYR A 188 -17.64 -1.44 14.00
C TYR A 188 -18.22 -2.66 13.26
N MET A 189 -17.64 -3.03 12.12
CA MET A 189 -18.05 -4.22 11.34
C MET A 189 -17.88 -5.51 12.14
N SER A 190 -16.83 -5.62 12.97
CA SER A 190 -16.61 -6.82 13.79
C SER A 190 -17.65 -7.03 14.89
N TYR A 191 -18.32 -5.96 15.34
CA TYR A 191 -19.43 -6.04 16.29
C TYR A 191 -20.80 -6.13 15.59
N ASN A 192 -20.90 -5.70 14.34
CA ASN A 192 -22.12 -5.67 13.56
C ASN A 192 -21.91 -6.45 12.26
N THR A 193 -22.15 -7.76 12.30
CA THR A 193 -21.98 -8.64 11.14
C THR A 193 -23.14 -8.58 10.15
N ASP A 194 -24.33 -8.11 10.60
CA ASP A 194 -25.55 -8.05 9.78
C ASP A 194 -25.69 -6.74 9.00
N LEU A 195 -24.58 -6.24 8.44
CA LEU A 195 -24.59 -4.99 7.66
C LEU A 195 -25.00 -5.25 6.21
N SER A 196 -25.71 -4.27 5.63
CA SER A 196 -26.05 -4.34 4.22
C SER A 196 -24.80 -4.24 3.35
N LEU A 197 -24.77 -5.00 2.25
CA LEU A 197 -23.64 -5.04 1.33
C LEU A 197 -23.19 -3.63 0.84
N PRO A 198 -24.09 -2.72 0.44
CA PRO A 198 -23.68 -1.37 0.02
C PRO A 198 -23.01 -0.56 1.16
N PHE A 199 -23.40 -0.80 2.40
CA PHE A 199 -22.81 -0.13 3.55
C PHE A 199 -21.35 -0.57 3.77
N VAL A 200 -21.10 -1.88 3.67
CA VAL A 200 -19.74 -2.45 3.72
C VAL A 200 -18.86 -1.88 2.61
N TYR A 201 -19.42 -1.76 1.40
CA TYR A 201 -18.72 -1.17 0.24
C TYR A 201 -18.32 0.28 0.53
N GLY A 202 -19.22 1.06 1.14
CA GLY A 202 -18.94 2.44 1.55
C GLY A 202 -17.81 2.54 2.57
N LEU A 203 -17.80 1.67 3.59
CA LEU A 203 -16.74 1.66 4.61
C LEU A 203 -15.38 1.33 4.01
N VAL A 204 -15.29 0.30 3.16
CA VAL A 204 -14.02 -0.07 2.51
C VAL A 204 -13.59 0.99 1.49
N ALA A 205 -14.53 1.63 0.78
CA ALA A 205 -14.21 2.75 -0.10
C ALA A 205 -13.59 3.93 0.67
N MET A 206 -14.15 4.27 1.84
CA MET A 206 -13.58 5.29 2.72
C MET A 206 -12.22 4.88 3.29
N GLU A 207 -12.04 3.60 3.62
CA GLU A 207 -10.74 3.07 4.04
C GLU A 207 -9.68 3.24 2.97
N GLN A 208 -9.94 2.75 1.75
CA GLN A 208 -8.98 2.88 0.64
C GLN A 208 -8.71 4.34 0.26
N PHE A 209 -9.71 5.20 0.37
CA PHE A 209 -9.52 6.65 0.17
C PHE A 209 -8.57 7.26 1.19
N GLY A 210 -8.80 6.99 2.49
CA GLY A 210 -7.91 7.41 3.58
C GLY A 210 -6.51 6.82 3.45
N PHE A 211 -6.43 5.57 3.01
CA PHE A 211 -5.19 4.86 2.72
C PHE A 211 -4.35 5.58 1.65
N GLY A 212 -4.98 6.01 0.55
CA GLY A 212 -4.29 6.80 -0.49
C GLY A 212 -3.78 8.15 0.00
N LEU A 213 -4.60 8.84 0.79
CA LEU A 213 -4.25 10.14 1.38
C LEU A 213 -3.01 10.03 2.29
N GLY A 214 -3.04 9.09 3.24
CA GLY A 214 -1.96 8.88 4.20
C GLY A 214 -0.67 8.36 3.59
N THR A 215 -0.75 7.37 2.69
CA THR A 215 0.44 6.85 1.99
C THR A 215 1.14 7.92 1.16
N THR A 216 0.38 8.85 0.57
CA THR A 216 0.96 9.99 -0.13
C THR A 216 1.71 10.90 0.84
N ALA A 217 1.11 11.28 1.97
CA ALA A 217 1.80 12.07 3.00
C ALA A 217 3.10 11.41 3.48
N PHE A 218 3.05 10.10 3.68
CA PHE A 218 4.19 9.30 4.09
C PHE A 218 5.31 9.28 3.06
N MET A 219 4.98 9.09 1.78
CA MET A 219 5.97 9.14 0.69
C MET A 219 6.64 10.52 0.60
N PHE A 220 5.87 11.60 0.76
CA PHE A 220 6.45 12.95 0.81
C PHE A 220 7.37 13.14 2.02
N PHE A 221 7.01 12.60 3.19
CA PHE A 221 7.88 12.59 4.36
C PHE A 221 9.20 11.87 4.09
N LEU A 222 9.16 10.68 3.47
CA LEU A 222 10.36 9.94 3.08
C LEU A 222 11.26 10.78 2.16
N ILE A 223 10.68 11.43 1.15
CA ILE A 223 11.44 12.29 0.24
C ILE A 223 12.11 13.44 1.01
N GLN A 224 11.40 14.11 1.92
CA GLN A 224 11.99 15.20 2.72
C GLN A 224 13.10 14.73 3.66
N LEU A 225 12.95 13.53 4.23
CA LEU A 225 13.94 12.94 5.13
C LEU A 225 15.27 12.67 4.41
N THR A 226 15.23 12.32 3.12
CA THR A 226 16.38 11.76 2.39
C THR A 226 17.52 12.75 2.06
N GLY A 227 17.36 14.03 2.40
CA GLY A 227 18.35 15.07 2.12
C GLY A 227 18.62 15.25 0.62
N GLU A 228 19.62 16.08 0.27
CA GLU A 228 19.91 16.39 -1.14
C GLU A 228 21.05 15.55 -1.73
N LYS A 229 22.10 15.27 -0.93
CA LYS A 229 23.34 14.67 -1.42
C LYS A 229 23.21 13.25 -1.96
N TYR A 230 22.48 12.38 -1.26
CA TYR A 230 22.31 10.96 -1.61
C TYR A 230 20.83 10.57 -1.72
N LYS A 231 20.00 11.49 -2.23
CA LYS A 231 18.53 11.41 -2.21
C LYS A 231 17.98 10.05 -2.66
N THR A 232 18.44 9.53 -3.81
CA THR A 232 17.96 8.26 -4.37
C THR A 232 18.30 7.06 -3.48
N ALA A 233 19.55 6.97 -3.01
CA ALA A 233 20.01 5.86 -2.17
C ALA A 233 19.35 5.90 -0.79
N HIS A 234 19.29 7.07 -0.18
CA HIS A 234 18.60 7.28 1.09
C HIS A 234 17.11 6.97 0.99
N PHE A 235 16.46 7.33 -0.13
CA PHE A 235 15.05 7.01 -0.33
C PHE A 235 14.83 5.51 -0.42
N ALA A 236 15.72 4.78 -1.12
CA ALA A 236 15.68 3.32 -1.16
C ALA A 236 15.90 2.67 0.23
N ILE A 237 16.80 3.23 1.06
CA ILE A 237 16.99 2.76 2.45
C ILE A 237 15.70 2.98 3.26
N SER A 238 15.12 4.18 3.18
CA SER A 238 13.86 4.51 3.86
C SER A 238 12.70 3.59 3.45
N THR A 239 12.55 3.27 2.16
CA THR A 239 11.50 2.36 1.69
C THR A 239 11.76 0.91 2.13
N GLY A 240 13.03 0.50 2.23
CA GLY A 240 13.40 -0.78 2.83
C GLY A 240 13.02 -0.87 4.31
N ILE A 241 13.30 0.18 5.09
CA ILE A 241 12.89 0.27 6.51
C ILE A 241 11.36 0.28 6.63
N MET A 242 10.65 1.00 5.76
CA MET A 242 9.18 0.96 5.68
C MET A 242 8.69 -0.48 5.46
N ALA A 243 9.27 -1.20 4.49
CA ALA A 243 8.86 -2.58 4.21
C ALA A 243 9.04 -3.50 5.43
N LEU A 244 10.13 -3.33 6.18
CA LEU A 244 10.33 -4.02 7.46
C LEU A 244 9.24 -3.66 8.48
N GLY A 245 8.92 -2.37 8.61
CA GLY A 245 7.88 -1.85 9.48
C GLY A 245 6.49 -2.41 9.18
N MET A 246 6.22 -2.78 7.93
CA MET A 246 4.97 -3.46 7.54
C MET A 246 5.03 -4.98 7.66
N MET A 247 6.21 -5.57 7.46
CA MET A 247 6.38 -7.02 7.48
C MET A 247 6.23 -7.60 8.89
N LEU A 248 6.84 -6.96 9.90
CA LEU A 248 6.80 -7.48 11.28
C LEU A 248 5.38 -7.53 11.86
N PRO A 249 4.55 -6.46 11.77
CA PRO A 249 3.19 -6.49 12.30
C PRO A 249 2.32 -7.46 11.51
N GLY A 250 2.49 -7.51 10.18
CA GLY A 250 1.77 -8.44 9.32
C GLY A 250 2.09 -9.92 9.56
N PHE A 251 3.30 -10.24 10.04
CA PHE A 251 3.67 -11.60 10.44
C PHE A 251 2.99 -12.02 11.75
N VAL A 252 2.87 -11.09 12.70
CA VAL A 252 2.29 -11.36 14.03
C VAL A 252 0.76 -11.33 14.00
N SER A 253 0.15 -10.59 13.07
CA SER A 253 -1.29 -10.32 13.05
C SER A 253 -2.16 -11.59 13.03
N GLY A 254 -1.82 -12.59 12.20
CA GLY A 254 -2.60 -13.83 12.12
C GLY A 254 -2.61 -14.63 13.43
N LYS A 255 -1.44 -14.78 14.09
CA LYS A 255 -1.37 -15.43 15.41
C LYS A 255 -2.13 -14.64 16.47
N LEU A 256 -2.02 -13.32 16.43
CA LEU A 256 -2.70 -12.45 17.39
C LEU A 256 -4.22 -12.56 17.24
N GLN A 257 -4.74 -12.55 16.01
CA GLN A 257 -6.17 -12.72 15.75
C GLN A 257 -6.67 -14.10 16.17
N ALA A 258 -5.90 -15.16 15.92
CA ALA A 258 -6.28 -16.51 16.37
C ALA A 258 -6.40 -16.62 17.90
N LEU A 259 -5.64 -15.81 18.66
CA LEU A 259 -5.66 -15.81 20.13
C LEU A 259 -6.78 -14.93 20.71
N VAL A 260 -7.08 -13.78 20.10
CA VAL A 260 -7.97 -12.77 20.68
C VAL A 260 -9.31 -12.61 19.97
N GLY A 261 -9.47 -13.20 18.78
CA GLY A 261 -10.63 -13.03 17.90
C GLY A 261 -10.64 -11.69 17.16
N TYR A 262 -11.53 -11.55 16.16
CA TYR A 262 -11.62 -10.37 15.30
C TYR A 262 -11.89 -9.05 16.07
N PRO A 263 -12.88 -8.96 16.98
CA PRO A 263 -13.21 -7.66 17.59
C PRO A 263 -12.08 -7.08 18.44
N LYS A 264 -11.46 -7.91 19.30
CA LYS A 264 -10.32 -7.48 20.12
C LYS A 264 -9.09 -7.20 19.27
N PHE A 265 -8.89 -7.96 18.18
CA PHE A 265 -7.79 -7.72 17.25
C PHE A 265 -7.87 -6.32 16.64
N PHE A 266 -9.04 -5.91 16.13
CA PHE A 266 -9.19 -4.57 15.54
C PHE A 266 -9.04 -3.46 16.57
N ILE A 267 -9.44 -3.67 17.82
CA ILE A 267 -9.16 -2.70 18.90
C ILE A 267 -7.64 -2.58 19.14
N ILE A 268 -6.91 -3.71 19.16
CA ILE A 268 -5.45 -3.69 19.29
C ILE A 268 -4.81 -2.94 18.11
N VAL A 269 -5.32 -3.14 16.89
CA VAL A 269 -4.88 -2.40 15.70
C VAL A 269 -5.06 -0.89 15.91
N CYS A 270 -6.25 -0.44 16.34
CA CYS A 270 -6.51 0.98 16.61
C CYS A 270 -5.56 1.55 17.68
N LEU A 271 -5.23 0.77 18.72
CA LEU A 271 -4.26 1.20 19.73
C LEU A 271 -2.84 1.25 19.17
N ALA A 272 -2.49 0.36 18.26
CA ALA A 272 -1.16 0.27 17.66
C ALA A 272 -0.87 1.39 16.65
N THR A 273 -1.89 2.13 16.17
CA THR A 273 -1.69 3.32 15.30
C THR A 273 -1.35 4.58 16.10
N ILE A 274 -1.73 4.64 17.38
CA ILE A 274 -1.53 5.81 18.24
C ILE A 274 -0.04 6.19 18.36
N PRO A 275 0.91 5.27 18.64
CA PRO A 275 2.33 5.61 18.72
C PRO A 275 2.86 6.26 17.44
N GLY A 276 2.43 5.77 16.27
CA GLY A 276 2.82 6.32 14.98
C GLY A 276 2.35 7.76 14.79
N MET A 277 1.12 8.07 15.20
CA MET A 277 0.58 9.43 15.15
C MET A 277 1.22 10.38 16.16
N LEU A 278 1.47 9.91 17.38
CA LEU A 278 2.10 10.71 18.44
C LEU A 278 3.53 11.14 18.11
N LEU A 279 4.21 10.46 17.19
CA LEU A 279 5.55 10.86 16.73
C LEU A 279 5.53 12.07 15.80
N ILE A 280 4.40 12.38 15.14
CA ILE A 280 4.30 13.43 14.13
C ILE A 280 4.77 14.81 14.62
N PRO A 281 4.38 15.31 15.82
CA PRO A 281 4.82 16.61 16.32
C PRO A 281 6.33 16.72 16.53
N PHE A 282 7.00 15.59 16.77
CA PHE A 282 8.44 15.54 17.03
C PHE A 282 9.27 15.44 15.75
N LEU A 283 8.61 15.32 14.59
CA LEU A 283 9.29 15.26 13.30
C LEU A 283 9.80 16.62 12.88
N LYS A 284 11.07 16.66 12.46
CA LYS A 284 11.68 17.82 11.81
C LYS A 284 11.24 17.86 10.35
N ILE A 285 10.02 18.31 10.11
CA ILE A 285 9.47 18.51 8.77
C ILE A 285 9.89 19.89 8.28
N LYS A 286 10.55 19.94 7.12
CA LYS A 286 10.91 21.22 6.51
C LYS A 286 9.62 21.87 6.01
N ASP A 287 9.38 23.11 6.42
CA ASP A 287 8.34 23.92 5.81
C ASP A 287 8.75 24.19 4.36
N GLY A 288 8.21 23.40 3.44
CA GLY A 288 8.23 23.74 2.03
C GLY A 288 7.52 25.08 1.91
N THR A 289 8.24 26.11 1.46
CA THR A 289 7.70 27.42 1.14
C THR A 289 6.41 27.24 0.34
N ALA A 290 5.27 27.41 1.02
CA ALA A 290 4.02 27.66 0.35
C ALA A 290 4.26 28.91 -0.48
N LYS A 291 4.30 28.76 -1.81
CA LYS A 291 4.33 29.91 -2.70
C LYS A 291 3.14 30.79 -2.32
N ALA A 292 3.45 31.99 -1.85
CA ALA A 292 2.53 33.12 -1.79
C ALA A 292 1.97 33.41 -3.19
#